data_AF-A0A4R2MC03-F1
#
_entry.id   AF-A0A4R2MC03-F1
#
_cell.length_a   1.000
_cell.length_b   1.000
_cell.length_c   1.000
_cell.angle_alpha   90.00
_cell.angle_beta   90.00
_cell.angle_gamma   90.00
#
_symmetry.space_group_name_H-M   'P 1'
#
loop_
_entity.id
_entity.type
_entity.pdbx_description
1 polymer ?
#
loop_
_entity_poly.entity_id
_entity_poly.type
_entity_poly.pdbx_seq_one_letter_code
_entity_poly.pdbx_strand_id
1 'polypeptide(L)'
;MMKQNTEKRTRTCGCCHQEQPLENFYVDKRTLAADSYCKACRRELSKARHRLRALAQEADRHYPVITETADPEERMSLILKALSVVRESMMRKRTRQEEEEALITMSD
;
A
#
# COMPACT_ATOMS: atom_id res chain seq x y z
N MET A 1 31.56 -2.18 46.42
CA MET A 1 30.97 -2.54 45.11
C MET A 1 29.49 -2.18 45.11
N MET A 2 29.12 -1.06 44.49
CA MET A 2 27.72 -0.70 44.29
C MET A 2 27.15 -1.58 43.18
N LYS A 3 26.26 -2.51 43.54
CA LYS A 3 25.43 -3.23 42.58
C LYS A 3 24.50 -2.18 41.96
N GLN A 4 24.82 -1.71 40.77
CA GLN A 4 23.89 -0.94 39.97
C GLN A 4 22.74 -1.90 39.62
N ASN A 5 21.63 -1.79 40.34
CA ASN A 5 20.38 -2.43 39.99
C ASN A 5 19.90 -1.76 38.71
N THR A 6 20.29 -2.28 37.55
CA THR A 6 19.73 -1.92 36.26
C THR A 6 18.31 -2.48 36.23
N GLU A 7 17.41 -1.84 36.96
CA GLU A 7 15.98 -2.01 36.80
C GLU A 7 15.68 -1.74 35.33
N LYS A 8 15.53 -2.80 34.55
CA LYS A 8 15.06 -2.74 33.17
C LYS A 8 13.69 -2.08 33.27
N ARG A 9 13.63 -0.77 32.98
CA ARG A 9 12.40 -0.01 33.09
C ARG A 9 11.37 -0.71 32.22
N THR A 10 10.26 -1.09 32.84
CA THR A 10 9.12 -1.73 32.19
C THR A 10 8.00 -0.71 31.99
N ARG A 11 7.07 -1.03 31.10
CA ARG A 11 5.87 -0.23 30.84
C ARG A 11 4.74 -1.15 30.44
N THR A 12 3.53 -0.80 30.87
CA THR A 12 2.31 -1.51 30.48
C THR A 12 1.79 -0.98 29.15
N CYS A 13 1.58 -1.88 28.19
CA CYS A 13 0.98 -1.54 26.91
C CYS A 13 -0.51 -1.21 27.08
N GLY A 14 -0.97 -0.06 26.58
CA GLY A 14 -2.38 0.33 26.63
C GLY A 14 -3.33 -0.50 25.75
N CYS A 15 -2.80 -1.40 24.91
CA CYS A 15 -3.60 -2.26 24.03
C CYS A 15 -3.70 -3.70 24.54
N CYS A 16 -2.57 -4.35 24.84
CA CYS A 16 -2.58 -5.74 25.33
C CYS A 16 -2.52 -5.86 26.85
N HIS A 17 -2.36 -4.74 27.57
CA HIS A 17 -2.25 -4.65 29.03
C HIS A 17 -1.10 -5.48 29.64
N GLN A 18 -0.17 -5.98 28.83
CA GLN A 18 1.01 -6.67 29.30
C GLN A 18 2.09 -5.67 29.69
N GLU A 19 2.74 -5.94 30.82
CA GLU A 19 3.96 -5.25 31.23
C GLU A 19 5.15 -5.81 30.45
N GLN A 20 5.88 -4.93 29.76
CA GLN A 20 6.99 -5.30 28.89
C GLN A 20 8.17 -4.34 29.08
N PRO A 21 9.41 -4.76 28.77
CA PRO A 21 10.57 -3.87 28.79
C PRO A 21 10.41 -2.66 27.85
N LEU A 22 10.99 -1.51 28.21
CA LEU A 22 10.91 -0.29 27.40
C LEU A 22 11.43 -0.48 25.96
N GLU A 23 12.34 -1.43 25.71
CA GLU A 23 12.85 -1.77 24.38
C GLU A 23 11.74 -2.28 23.43
N ASN A 24 10.63 -2.78 23.99
CA ASN A 24 9.45 -3.20 23.24
C ASN A 24 8.51 -2.05 22.90
N PHE A 25 8.84 -0.82 23.28
CA PHE A 25 8.11 0.39 22.93
C PHE A 25 8.94 1.25 21.99
N TYR A 26 8.27 2.05 21.15
CA TYR A 26 8.96 3.12 20.45
C TYR A 26 9.22 4.26 21.44
N VAL A 27 10.34 4.96 21.29
CA VAL A 27 10.66 6.15 22.08
C VAL A 27 10.67 7.34 21.13
N ASP A 28 9.88 8.35 21.46
CA ASP A 28 9.88 9.60 20.70
C ASP A 28 11.20 10.33 20.95
N LYS A 29 11.95 10.63 19.87
CA LYS A 29 13.24 11.31 19.96
C LYS A 29 13.13 12.75 20.49
N ARG A 30 11.96 13.39 20.35
CA ARG A 30 11.74 14.79 20.72
C ARG A 30 11.31 14.93 22.18
N THR A 31 10.47 14.02 22.67
CA THR A 31 9.94 14.05 24.03
C THR A 31 10.61 13.05 24.98
N LEU A 32 11.40 12.11 24.45
CA LEU A 32 12.00 10.97 25.16
C LEU A 32 10.98 10.07 25.88
N ALA A 33 9.70 10.25 25.58
CA ALA A 33 8.63 9.44 26.13
C ALA A 33 8.49 8.13 25.36
N ALA A 34 8.34 7.04 26.10
CA ALA A 34 7.96 5.76 25.54
C ALA A 34 6.48 5.78 25.13
N ASP A 35 6.20 5.15 24.00
CA ASP A 35 4.88 5.00 23.41
C ASP A 35 3.86 4.40 24.40
N SER A 36 2.58 4.66 24.17
CA SER A 36 1.50 4.02 24.95
C SER A 36 1.32 2.55 24.56
N TYR A 37 1.62 2.18 23.31
CA TYR A 37 1.47 0.83 22.79
C TYR A 37 2.82 0.20 22.45
N CYS A 38 2.96 -1.09 22.74
CA CYS A 38 4.16 -1.82 22.36
C CYS A 38 4.27 -1.95 20.82
N LYS A 39 5.48 -2.21 20.33
CA LYS A 39 5.80 -2.38 18.91
C LYS A 39 4.92 -3.44 18.23
N ALA A 40 4.62 -4.53 18.93
CA ALA A 40 3.75 -5.59 18.40
C ALA A 40 2.31 -5.10 18.18
N CYS A 41 1.72 -4.44 19.17
CA CYS A 41 0.37 -3.86 19.06
C CYS A 41 0.32 -2.75 18.00
N ARG A 42 1.34 -1.88 17.94
CA ARG A 42 1.50 -0.86 16.88
C ARG A 42 1.49 -1.50 15.49
N ARG A 43 2.25 -2.58 15.30
CA ARG A 43 2.34 -3.30 14.03
C ARG A 43 0.98 -3.87 13.64
N GLU A 44 0.27 -4.50 14.58
CA GLU A 44 -1.04 -5.09 14.28
C GLU A 44 -2.09 -4.02 13.99
N LEU A 45 -2.11 -2.92 14.75
CA LEU A 45 -2.98 -1.77 14.46
C LEU A 45 -2.68 -1.14 13.10
N SER A 46 -1.40 -1.07 12.71
CA SER A 46 -1.01 -0.60 11.38
C SER A 46 -1.54 -1.51 10.27
N LYS A 47 -1.36 -2.83 10.42
CA LYS A 47 -1.91 -3.82 9.48
C LYS A 47 -3.44 -3.75 9.39
N ALA A 48 -4.13 -3.63 10.53
CA ALA A 48 -5.59 -3.51 10.56
C ALA A 48 -6.06 -2.27 9.78
N ARG A 49 -5.43 -1.11 10.01
CA ARG A 49 -5.72 0.11 9.25
C ARG A 49 -5.43 -0.04 7.76
N HIS A 50 -4.34 -0.72 7.40
CA HIS A 50 -4.03 -0.99 6.00
C HIS A 50 -5.11 -1.87 5.34
N ARG A 51 -5.52 -2.96 6.00
CA ARG A 51 -6.59 -3.84 5.51
C ARG A 51 -7.91 -3.09 5.33
N LEU A 52 -8.30 -2.26 6.32
CA LEU A 52 -9.52 -1.44 6.22
C LEU A 52 -9.46 -0.46 5.04
N ARG A 53 -8.30 0.14 4.77
CA ARG A 53 -8.12 1.01 3.58
C ARG A 53 -8.23 0.22 2.28
N ALA A 54 -7.64 -0.96 2.20
CA ALA A 54 -7.74 -1.81 1.01
C ALA A 54 -9.20 -2.23 0.74
N LEU A 55 -9.93 -2.63 1.79
CA LEU A 55 -11.36 -2.96 1.69
C LEU A 55 -12.21 -1.75 1.26
N ALA A 56 -11.91 -0.56 1.78
CA ALA A 56 -12.59 0.66 1.36
C ALA A 56 -12.31 0.99 -0.10
N GLN A 57 -11.08 0.79 -0.57
CA GLN A 57 -10.72 0.96 -1.99
C GLN A 57 -11.39 -0.09 -2.89
N GLU A 58 -11.54 -1.33 -2.42
CA GLU A 58 -12.28 -2.38 -3.11
C GLU A 58 -13.77 -2.02 -3.23
N ALA A 59 -14.38 -1.52 -2.15
CA ALA A 59 -15.77 -1.09 -2.14
C ALA A 59 -16.03 0.14 -3.04
N ASP A 60 -15.03 1.01 -3.21
CA ASP A 60 -15.09 2.21 -4.06
C ASP A 60 -14.71 1.92 -5.53
N ARG A 61 -14.46 0.66 -5.92
CA ARG A 61 -14.20 0.33 -7.34
C ARG A 61 -15.48 0.48 -8.15
N HIS A 62 -15.46 1.43 -9.09
CA HIS A 62 -16.57 1.69 -10.02
C HIS A 62 -16.42 0.94 -11.36
N TYR A 63 -15.42 0.07 -11.51
CA TYR A 63 -15.13 -0.65 -12.75
C TYR A 63 -14.97 -2.15 -12.51
N PRO A 64 -15.35 -2.99 -13.48
CA PRO A 64 -15.22 -4.43 -13.35
C PRO A 64 -13.74 -4.86 -13.42
N VAL A 65 -13.36 -5.79 -12.57
CA VAL A 65 -12.05 -6.47 -12.65
C VAL A 65 -12.25 -7.77 -13.42
N ILE A 66 -11.66 -7.84 -14.62
CA ILE A 66 -11.87 -8.95 -15.57
C ILE A 66 -11.60 -10.32 -14.92
N THR A 67 -10.53 -10.42 -14.13
CA THR A 67 -10.15 -11.68 -13.45
C THR A 67 -11.08 -12.06 -12.29
N GLU A 68 -11.81 -11.11 -11.73
CA GLU A 68 -12.78 -11.31 -10.65
C GLU A 68 -14.23 -11.44 -11.20
N THR A 69 -14.43 -11.24 -12.51
CA THR A 69 -15.75 -11.36 -13.15
C THR A 69 -16.15 -12.82 -13.22
N ALA A 70 -17.20 -13.20 -12.51
CA ALA A 70 -17.64 -14.60 -12.39
C ALA A 70 -18.26 -15.12 -13.70
N ASP A 71 -19.13 -14.32 -14.32
CA ASP A 71 -19.84 -14.70 -15.55
C ASP A 71 -18.88 -14.87 -16.73
N PRO A 72 -18.82 -16.05 -17.38
CA PRO A 72 -17.89 -16.30 -18.47
C PRO A 72 -18.11 -15.42 -19.71
N GLU A 73 -19.37 -15.12 -20.06
CA GLU A 73 -19.70 -14.33 -21.25
C GLU A 73 -19.35 -12.86 -21.06
N GLU A 74 -19.71 -12.29 -19.91
CA GLU A 74 -19.32 -10.94 -19.51
C GLU A 74 -17.80 -10.81 -19.42
N ARG A 75 -17.12 -11.78 -18.80
CA ARG A 75 -15.65 -11.80 -18.73
C ARG A 75 -15.02 -11.81 -20.12
N MET A 76 -15.53 -12.62 -21.05
CA MET A 76 -15.05 -12.64 -22.42
C MET A 76 -15.27 -11.29 -23.13
N SER A 77 -16.46 -10.69 -22.96
CA SER A 77 -16.78 -9.38 -23.52
C SER A 77 -15.81 -8.29 -23.03
N LEU A 78 -15.52 -8.26 -21.73
CA LEU A 78 -14.56 -7.33 -21.14
C LEU A 78 -13.14 -7.54 -21.67
N ILE A 79 -12.70 -8.80 -21.83
CA ILE A 79 -11.40 -9.12 -22.44
C ILE A 79 -11.31 -8.57 -23.87
N LEU A 80 -12.31 -8.85 -24.70
CA LEU A 80 -12.33 -8.40 -26.08
C LEU A 80 -12.33 -6.87 -26.18
N LYS A 81 -13.11 -6.20 -25.31
CA LYS A 81 -13.14 -4.74 -25.24
C LYS A 81 -11.79 -4.16 -24.84
N ALA A 82 -11.16 -4.70 -23.79
CA ALA A 82 -9.82 -4.26 -23.35
C ALA A 82 -8.78 -4.42 -24.46
N LEU A 83 -8.80 -5.54 -25.19
CA LEU A 83 -7.90 -5.78 -26.32
C LEU A 83 -8.12 -4.78 -27.47
N SER A 84 -9.38 -4.42 -27.78
CA SER A 84 -9.68 -3.37 -28.78
C SER A 84 -9.09 -2.03 -28.36
N VAL A 85 -9.31 -1.60 -27.10
CA VAL A 85 -8.80 -0.33 -26.58
C VAL A 85 -7.27 -0.29 -26.63
N VAL A 86 -6.60 -1.38 -26.26
CA VAL A 86 -5.14 -1.48 -26.33
C VAL A 86 -4.66 -1.37 -27.77
N ARG A 87 -5.25 -2.10 -28.71
CA ARG A 87 -4.89 -2.02 -30.14
C ARG A 87 -5.04 -0.59 -30.68
N GLU A 88 -6.17 0.06 -30.41
CA GLU A 88 -6.41 1.44 -30.82
C GLU A 88 -5.39 2.40 -30.19
N SER A 89 -5.05 2.21 -28.91
CA SER A 89 -4.04 3.02 -28.26
C SER A 89 -2.64 2.82 -28.86
N MET A 90 -2.29 1.59 -29.24
CA MET A 90 -1.01 1.29 -29.89
C MET A 90 -0.92 1.94 -31.27
N MET A 91 -2.00 1.89 -32.05
CA MET A 91 -2.07 2.58 -33.34
C MET A 91 -1.88 4.09 -33.17
N ARG A 92 -2.62 4.72 -32.23
CA ARG A 92 -2.48 6.16 -31.94
C ARG A 92 -1.07 6.54 -31.48
N LYS A 93 -0.37 5.67 -30.76
CA LYS A 93 1.02 5.91 -30.33
C LYS A 93 1.99 5.81 -31.50
N ARG A 94 1.83 4.78 -32.35
CA ARG A 94 2.65 4.59 -33.54
C ARG A 94 2.54 5.78 -34.50
N THR A 95 1.32 6.23 -34.79
CA THR A 95 1.11 7.39 -35.66
C THR A 95 1.78 8.65 -35.12
N ARG A 96 1.68 8.90 -33.80
CA ARG A 96 2.40 10.04 -33.18
C ARG A 96 3.91 9.93 -33.32
N GLN A 97 4.47 8.74 -33.17
CA GLN A 97 5.91 8.51 -33.34
C GLN A 97 6.33 8.75 -34.80
N GLU A 98 5.56 8.24 -35.77
CA GLU A 98 5.81 8.47 -37.19
C GLU A 98 5.72 9.97 -37.55
N GLU A 99 4.75 10.70 -36.99
CA GLU A 99 4.63 12.16 -37.16
C GLU A 99 5.81 12.93 -36.52
N GLU A 100 6.23 12.54 -35.32
CA GLU A 100 7.38 13.11 -34.62
C GLU A 100 8.69 12.85 -35.38
N GLU A 101 8.90 11.62 -35.87
CA GLU A 101 10.05 11.25 -36.70
C GLU A 101 10.07 12.04 -38.02
N ALA A 102 8.91 12.17 -38.69
CA ALA A 102 8.80 12.96 -39.91
C ALA A 102 9.16 14.43 -39.67
N LEU A 103 8.69 15.05 -38.57
CA LEU A 103 9.05 16.41 -38.18
C LEU A 103 10.55 16.59 -37.93
N ILE A 104 11.19 15.60 -37.30
CA ILE A 104 12.65 15.62 -37.07
C ILE A 104 13.39 15.56 -38.41
N THR A 105 13.02 14.65 -39.30
CA THR A 105 13.69 14.47 -40.60
C THR A 105 13.52 15.62 -41.59
N MET A 106 12.49 16.49 -41.43
CA MET A 106 12.33 17.70 -42.24
C MET A 106 13.07 18.93 -41.67
N SER A 107 13.66 18.79 -40.48
CA SER A 107 14.40 19.85 -39.79
C SER A 107 15.93 19.74 -39.95
N ASP A 108 16.41 18.65 -40.55
CA ASP A 108 17.80 18.38 -40.94
C ASP A 108 18.01 18.61 -42.46
#